data_AF-A0AAV0ZWZ3-F1
#
_entry.id   AF-A0AAV0ZWZ3-F1
#
_cell.length_a   1.000
_cell.length_b   1.000
_cell.length_c   1.000
_cell.angle_alpha   90.00
_cell.angle_beta   90.00
_cell.angle_gamma   90.00
#
_symmetry.space_group_name_H-M   'P 1'
#
loop_
_entity.id
_entity.type
_entity.pdbx_description
1 polymer ?
#
loop_
_entity_poly.entity_id
_entity_poly.type
_entity_poly.pdbx_seq_one_letter_code
_entity_poly.pdbx_strand_id
1 'polypeptide(L)'
;MNRRLNIDIPENNTFLLLRDILTAMDHLIGMKFGMGTLDDMNHLKNKHQTNPLTQIVHGRKLSSLGPGGLTGRTTSFRIRDIHPSHYGRICPIDTSEGINVGLIGSLVHLRSIFPFQYFSIGASLIPFIEHNDANKALMSSNMQRQAVPLSRSEKCIVGTGLECQVALDSGVPAIAEHEGKIVYNDTEKIILFGSGNGLSIPLIIYQCSNKNTCMHKKSQVQKGKCIKMGQILVDGAATVGGELAL
;
A
#
# COMPACT_ATOMS: atom_id res chain seq x y z
N MET A 1 -11.41 -10.54 22.74
CA MET A 1 -12.75 -9.93 22.90
C MET A 1 -12.78 -9.07 24.16
N ASN A 2 -12.51 -9.68 25.33
CA ASN A 2 -12.45 -9.07 26.66
C ASN A 2 -11.69 -7.73 26.74
N ARG A 3 -10.44 -7.69 26.29
CA ARG A 3 -9.62 -6.47 26.30
C ARG A 3 -10.18 -5.30 25.48
N ARG A 4 -10.99 -5.59 24.46
CA ARG A 4 -11.50 -4.61 23.49
C ARG A 4 -12.91 -4.11 23.82
N LEU A 5 -13.75 -4.99 24.34
CA LEU A 5 -15.09 -4.67 24.81
C LEU A 5 -15.13 -4.35 26.32
N ASN A 6 -13.96 -4.30 26.97
CA ASN A 6 -13.78 -4.12 28.43
C ASN A 6 -14.64 -5.06 29.28
N ILE A 7 -14.68 -6.34 28.89
CA ILE A 7 -15.45 -7.39 29.57
C ILE A 7 -14.50 -8.29 30.35
N ASP A 8 -14.85 -8.62 31.58
CA ASP A 8 -14.06 -9.50 32.45
C ASP A 8 -14.61 -10.94 32.40
N ILE A 9 -14.22 -11.69 31.36
CA ILE A 9 -14.61 -13.11 31.17
C ILE A 9 -13.38 -13.98 31.38
N PRO A 10 -13.48 -15.11 32.10
CA PRO A 10 -12.37 -16.05 32.26
C PRO A 10 -11.84 -16.53 30.90
N GLU A 11 -10.51 -16.50 30.72
CA GLU A 11 -9.83 -16.84 29.45
C GLU A 11 -10.07 -18.27 28.96
N ASN A 12 -10.63 -19.14 29.80
CA ASN A 12 -10.94 -20.54 29.51
C ASN A 12 -12.24 -20.73 28.70
N ASN A 13 -13.04 -19.68 28.51
CA ASN A 13 -14.34 -19.80 27.84
C ASN A 13 -14.24 -19.41 26.35
N THR A 14 -14.39 -20.39 25.46
CA THR A 14 -14.26 -20.21 24.00
C THR A 14 -15.59 -20.02 23.26
N PHE A 15 -16.71 -20.07 23.98
CA PHE A 15 -18.05 -19.90 23.41
C PHE A 15 -18.53 -18.46 23.54
N LEU A 16 -19.15 -17.95 22.46
CA LEU A 16 -19.84 -16.65 22.46
C LEU A 16 -21.05 -16.72 23.38
N LEU A 17 -21.03 -15.95 24.46
CA LEU A 17 -22.17 -15.79 25.35
C LEU A 17 -23.09 -14.70 24.80
N LEU A 18 -24.37 -14.75 25.15
CA LEU A 18 -25.35 -13.73 24.75
C LEU A 18 -24.92 -12.31 25.15
N ARG A 19 -24.19 -12.19 26.28
CA ARG A 19 -23.62 -10.93 26.77
C ARG A 19 -22.58 -10.35 25.81
N ASP A 20 -21.77 -11.19 25.17
CA ASP A 20 -20.74 -10.76 24.22
C ASP A 20 -21.35 -10.12 22.98
N ILE A 21 -22.48 -10.67 22.52
CA ILE A 21 -23.24 -10.18 21.38
C ILE A 21 -23.88 -8.83 21.73
N LEU A 22 -24.49 -8.71 22.91
CA LEU A 22 -25.09 -7.47 23.38
C LEU A 22 -24.05 -6.35 23.51
N THR A 23 -22.90 -6.62 24.15
CA THR A 23 -21.84 -5.61 24.29
C THR A 23 -21.22 -5.23 22.94
N ALA A 24 -21.11 -6.16 22.00
CA ALA A 24 -20.66 -5.85 20.64
C ALA A 24 -21.67 -4.95 19.90
N MET A 25 -22.98 -5.19 20.07
CA MET A 25 -24.03 -4.34 19.51
C MET A 25 -24.03 -2.94 20.12
N ASP A 26 -23.91 -2.82 21.45
CA ASP A 26 -23.82 -1.54 22.13
C ASP A 26 -22.59 -0.74 21.69
N HIS A 27 -21.46 -1.42 21.47
CA HIS A 27 -20.26 -0.80 20.93
C HIS A 27 -20.46 -0.27 19.49
N LEU A 28 -21.11 -1.05 18.62
CA LEU A 28 -21.48 -0.65 17.26
C LEU A 28 -22.46 0.54 17.24
N ILE A 29 -23.42 0.57 18.17
CA ILE A 29 -24.36 1.68 18.33
C ILE A 29 -23.61 2.93 18.80
N GLY A 30 -22.73 2.81 19.81
CA GLY A 30 -21.89 3.90 20.30
C GLY A 30 -21.03 4.51 19.19
N MET A 31 -20.41 3.68 18.35
CA MET A 31 -19.65 4.12 17.17
C MET A 31 -20.52 4.90 16.17
N LYS A 32 -21.78 4.49 15.95
CA LYS A 32 -22.72 5.19 15.06
C LYS A 32 -23.12 6.57 15.58
N PHE A 33 -23.09 6.78 16.90
CA PHE A 33 -23.36 8.06 17.56
C PHE A 33 -22.08 8.86 17.91
N GLY A 34 -20.91 8.45 17.39
CA GLY A 34 -19.65 9.16 17.59
C GLY A 34 -18.99 8.95 18.95
N MET A 35 -19.53 8.07 19.79
CA MET A 35 -18.92 7.66 21.07
C MET A 35 -18.07 6.39 20.84
N GLY A 36 -16.88 6.57 20.30
CA GLY A 36 -15.90 5.49 20.08
C GLY A 36 -14.97 5.79 18.92
N THR A 37 -13.72 5.35 19.01
CA THR A 37 -12.78 5.42 17.88
C THR A 37 -13.02 4.24 16.96
N LEU A 38 -13.22 4.50 15.66
CA LEU A 38 -13.13 3.46 14.65
C LEU A 38 -11.77 2.78 14.77
N ASP A 39 -11.80 1.45 14.78
CA ASP A 39 -10.60 0.65 14.72
C ASP A 39 -9.85 1.04 13.45
N ASP A 40 -8.72 1.73 13.62
CA ASP A 40 -7.97 2.20 12.49
C ASP A 40 -7.29 0.99 11.86
N MET A 41 -7.97 0.34 10.90
CA MET A 41 -7.44 -0.78 10.11
C MET A 41 -6.11 -0.38 9.42
N ASN A 42 -5.83 0.91 9.33
CA ASN A 42 -4.59 1.45 8.79
C ASN A 42 -3.40 1.44 9.76
N HIS A 43 -3.56 1.06 11.04
CA HIS A 43 -2.43 0.95 11.97
C HIS A 43 -1.44 -0.18 11.58
N LEU A 44 -1.82 -1.02 10.60
CA LEU A 44 -1.00 -2.01 9.93
C LEU A 44 -0.21 -1.48 8.72
N LYS A 45 -0.41 -0.21 8.29
CA LYS A 45 0.33 0.38 7.14
C LYS A 45 1.85 0.32 7.28
N ASN A 46 2.35 0.10 8.49
CA ASN A 46 3.79 0.03 8.74
C ASN A 46 4.37 -1.38 8.49
N LYS A 47 3.58 -2.46 8.40
CA LYS A 47 4.13 -3.81 8.64
C LYS A 47 5.24 -4.27 7.67
N HIS A 48 5.37 -3.74 6.46
CA HIS A 48 6.48 -4.05 5.56
C HIS A 48 6.87 -2.91 4.58
N GLN A 49 7.17 -1.71 5.07
CA GLN A 49 7.58 -0.58 4.22
C GLN A 49 9.06 -0.64 3.82
N THR A 50 9.40 -1.39 2.76
CA THR A 50 10.72 -1.22 2.11
C THR A 50 10.68 0.01 1.23
N ASN A 51 9.71 0.04 0.32
CA ASN A 51 9.43 1.13 -0.61
C ASN A 51 7.90 1.23 -0.84
N PRO A 52 7.42 2.28 -1.54
CA PRO A 52 5.99 2.50 -1.77
C PRO A 52 5.29 1.34 -2.52
N LEU A 53 5.98 0.73 -3.50
CA LEU A 53 5.44 -0.40 -4.27
C LEU A 53 5.16 -1.62 -3.37
N THR A 54 6.06 -1.93 -2.44
CA THR A 54 5.91 -3.06 -1.51
C THR A 54 4.67 -2.90 -0.64
N GLN A 55 4.34 -1.68 -0.21
CA GLN A 55 3.14 -1.42 0.58
C GLN A 55 1.87 -1.79 -0.20
N ILE A 56 1.79 -1.36 -1.47
CA ILE A 56 0.61 -1.61 -2.30
C ILE A 56 0.50 -3.09 -2.65
N VAL A 57 1.59 -3.71 -3.11
CA VAL A 57 1.57 -5.13 -3.51
C VAL A 57 1.30 -6.03 -2.32
N HIS A 58 1.85 -5.72 -1.14
CA HIS A 58 1.58 -6.51 0.07
C HIS A 58 0.10 -6.43 0.49
N GLY A 59 -0.51 -5.25 0.44
CA GLY A 59 -1.94 -5.07 0.72
C GLY A 59 -2.85 -5.80 -0.28
N ARG A 60 -2.34 -6.19 -1.44
CA ARG A 60 -3.07 -6.86 -2.53
C ARG A 60 -2.66 -8.33 -2.72
N LYS A 61 -1.94 -8.88 -1.75
CA LYS A 61 -1.45 -10.27 -1.77
C LYS A 61 -2.55 -11.24 -1.31
N LEU A 62 -2.75 -12.30 -2.07
CA LEU A 62 -3.56 -13.45 -1.71
C LEU A 62 -2.65 -14.58 -1.23
N SER A 63 -3.05 -15.24 -0.15
CA SER A 63 -2.34 -16.39 0.41
C SER A 63 -3.32 -17.51 0.67
N SER A 64 -3.04 -18.70 0.14
CA SER A 64 -3.74 -19.93 0.52
C SER A 64 -3.14 -20.57 1.77
N LEU A 65 -2.06 -20.00 2.32
CA LEU A 65 -1.40 -20.44 3.54
C LEU A 65 -2.05 -19.81 4.78
N GLY A 66 -2.07 -20.55 5.90
CA GLY A 66 -2.53 -20.05 7.19
C GLY A 66 -3.39 -21.07 7.95
N PRO A 67 -3.96 -20.69 9.11
CA PRO A 67 -4.86 -21.56 9.87
C PRO A 67 -6.07 -21.96 9.03
N GLY A 68 -6.28 -23.27 8.84
CA GLY A 68 -7.34 -23.80 7.97
C GLY A 68 -7.05 -23.75 6.46
N GLY A 69 -5.85 -23.28 6.07
CA GLY A 69 -5.39 -23.25 4.70
C GLY A 69 -4.48 -24.43 4.33
N LEU A 70 -3.74 -24.25 3.24
CA LEU A 70 -2.79 -25.23 2.72
C LEU A 70 -1.42 -25.06 3.37
N THR A 71 -0.67 -26.16 3.45
CA THR A 71 0.71 -26.16 3.95
C THR A 71 1.67 -26.31 2.79
N GLY A 72 2.64 -25.40 2.67
CA GLY A 72 3.58 -25.35 1.54
C GLY A 72 4.37 -26.63 1.26
N ARG A 73 4.52 -27.57 2.20
CA ARG A 73 5.19 -28.87 1.96
C ARG A 73 4.26 -29.98 1.48
N THR A 74 2.96 -29.86 1.77
CA THR A 74 1.96 -30.92 1.55
C THR A 74 1.12 -30.66 0.29
N THR A 75 1.13 -29.43 -0.21
CA THR A 75 0.31 -29.05 -1.37
C THR A 75 0.84 -29.65 -2.67
N SER A 76 -0.05 -30.32 -3.41
CA SER A 76 0.24 -30.94 -4.70
C SER A 76 0.45 -29.92 -5.83
N PHE A 77 1.11 -30.35 -6.91
CA PHE A 77 1.40 -29.51 -8.08
C PHE A 77 0.14 -28.90 -8.71
N ARG A 78 -0.96 -29.66 -8.79
CA ARG A 78 -2.23 -29.21 -9.39
C ARG A 78 -2.81 -27.93 -8.78
N ILE A 79 -2.53 -27.68 -7.50
CA ILE A 79 -3.05 -26.50 -6.79
C ILE A 79 -2.14 -25.28 -7.04
N ARG A 80 -0.87 -25.51 -7.39
CA ARG A 80 0.12 -24.45 -7.66
C ARG A 80 0.07 -23.97 -9.11
N ASP A 81 -0.44 -24.82 -10.00
CA ASP A 81 -0.53 -24.52 -11.41
C ASP A 81 -1.46 -23.34 -11.70
N ILE A 82 -1.15 -22.62 -12.77
CA ILE A 82 -1.93 -21.47 -13.22
C ILE A 82 -3.18 -22.00 -13.92
N HIS A 83 -4.33 -21.84 -13.28
CA HIS A 83 -5.60 -22.21 -13.88
C HIS A 83 -6.12 -21.07 -14.79
N PRO A 84 -6.78 -21.36 -15.93
CA PRO A 84 -7.34 -20.34 -16.82
C PRO A 84 -8.31 -19.36 -16.15
N SER A 85 -8.95 -19.73 -15.04
CA SER A 85 -9.79 -18.81 -14.27
C SER A 85 -9.02 -17.67 -13.59
N HIS A 86 -7.69 -17.78 -13.48
CA HIS A 86 -6.83 -16.76 -12.89
C HIS A 86 -6.69 -15.52 -13.78
N TYR A 87 -6.82 -15.67 -15.11
CA TYR A 87 -6.67 -14.55 -16.04
C TYR A 87 -7.63 -13.41 -15.71
N GLY A 88 -7.06 -12.21 -15.50
CA GLY A 88 -7.79 -11.00 -15.12
C GLY A 88 -8.22 -10.93 -13.66
N ARG A 89 -7.83 -11.90 -12.82
CA ARG A 89 -8.11 -11.94 -11.38
C ARG A 89 -6.84 -12.00 -10.54
N ILE A 90 -5.99 -12.98 -10.82
CA ILE A 90 -4.72 -13.25 -10.13
C ILE A 90 -3.60 -13.16 -11.15
N CYS A 91 -2.54 -12.45 -10.80
CA CYS A 91 -1.38 -12.31 -11.65
C CYS A 91 -0.68 -13.68 -11.80
N PRO A 92 -0.46 -14.18 -13.03
CA PRO A 92 0.19 -15.47 -13.24
C PRO A 92 1.69 -15.46 -12.94
N ILE A 93 2.32 -14.28 -12.92
CA ILE A 93 3.77 -14.13 -12.77
C ILE A 93 4.21 -13.58 -11.42
N ASP A 94 3.36 -12.88 -10.67
CA ASP A 94 3.75 -12.33 -9.36
C ASP A 94 3.36 -13.31 -8.25
N THR A 95 4.26 -14.26 -8.01
CA THR A 95 4.17 -15.27 -6.95
C THR A 95 5.46 -15.30 -6.12
N SER A 96 5.46 -16.02 -5.01
CA SER A 96 6.67 -16.27 -4.23
C SER A 96 7.52 -17.34 -4.88
N GLU A 97 8.84 -17.20 -4.81
CA GLU A 97 9.78 -18.24 -5.24
C GLU A 97 9.89 -19.36 -4.18
N GLY A 98 10.36 -20.54 -4.60
CA GLY A 98 10.61 -21.69 -3.73
C GLY A 98 9.34 -22.44 -3.29
N ILE A 99 9.30 -22.87 -2.02
CA ILE A 99 8.27 -23.78 -1.48
C ILE A 99 6.85 -23.19 -1.55
N ASN A 100 6.72 -21.86 -1.64
CA ASN A 100 5.44 -21.16 -1.64
C ASN A 100 4.95 -20.76 -3.05
N VAL A 101 5.62 -21.22 -4.11
CA VAL A 101 5.21 -20.96 -5.50
C VAL A 101 3.78 -21.42 -5.75
N GLY A 102 2.97 -20.54 -6.36
CA GLY A 102 1.55 -20.78 -6.66
C GLY A 102 0.60 -20.72 -5.46
N LEU A 103 1.11 -20.66 -4.23
CA LEU A 103 0.29 -20.57 -3.00
C LEU A 103 0.10 -19.13 -2.52
N ILE A 104 1.00 -18.26 -2.95
CA ILE A 104 0.93 -16.83 -2.71
C ILE A 104 0.89 -16.14 -4.07
N GLY A 105 -0.14 -15.35 -4.32
CA GLY A 105 -0.30 -14.58 -5.55
C GLY A 105 -0.64 -13.13 -5.26
N SER A 106 -0.56 -12.30 -6.29
CA SER A 106 -1.02 -10.91 -6.23
C SER A 106 -2.27 -10.72 -7.06
N LEU A 107 -3.21 -9.91 -6.55
CA LEU A 107 -4.39 -9.51 -7.31
C LEU A 107 -3.98 -8.64 -8.52
N VAL A 108 -4.67 -8.84 -9.63
CA VAL A 108 -4.60 -7.96 -10.79
C VAL A 108 -5.26 -6.63 -10.43
N HIS A 109 -4.60 -5.52 -10.78
CA HIS A 109 -5.07 -4.19 -10.42
C HIS A 109 -5.87 -3.50 -11.53
N LEU A 110 -5.43 -3.67 -12.78
CA LEU A 110 -6.00 -2.93 -13.91
C LEU A 110 -7.12 -3.76 -14.53
N ARG A 111 -8.37 -3.51 -14.13
CA ARG A 111 -9.55 -3.93 -14.90
C ARG A 111 -9.86 -2.90 -16.00
N SER A 112 -8.81 -2.44 -16.67
CA SER A 112 -8.86 -1.43 -17.73
C SER A 112 -8.62 -2.10 -19.08
N ILE A 113 -9.09 -1.49 -20.16
CA ILE A 113 -9.09 -2.00 -21.55
C ILE A 113 -7.66 -2.17 -22.13
N PHE A 114 -6.62 -1.94 -21.32
CA PHE A 114 -5.22 -1.99 -21.71
C PHE A 114 -4.64 -3.42 -21.64
N PRO A 115 -3.60 -3.72 -22.45
CA PRO A 115 -2.97 -5.06 -22.50
C PRO A 115 -2.41 -5.55 -21.15
N PHE A 116 -2.23 -4.66 -20.16
CA PHE A 116 -1.77 -5.00 -18.81
C PHE A 116 -2.85 -5.58 -17.88
N GLN A 117 -4.05 -5.87 -18.40
CA GLN A 117 -5.16 -6.43 -17.62
C GLN A 117 -4.86 -7.81 -16.99
N TYR A 118 -3.77 -8.48 -17.36
CA TYR A 118 -3.42 -9.79 -16.83
C TYR A 118 -2.42 -9.74 -15.68
N PHE A 119 -1.78 -8.59 -15.44
CA PHE A 119 -0.61 -8.49 -14.57
C PHE A 119 -0.89 -7.74 -13.26
N SER A 120 -0.12 -8.05 -12.22
CA SER A 120 -0.08 -7.26 -10.98
C SER A 120 0.70 -5.98 -11.23
N ILE A 121 0.59 -5.02 -10.31
CA ILE A 121 1.29 -3.73 -10.41
C ILE A 121 2.80 -3.89 -10.57
N GLY A 122 3.42 -4.78 -9.78
CA GLY A 122 4.87 -4.99 -9.82
C GLY A 122 5.33 -5.48 -11.20
N ALA A 123 4.56 -6.39 -11.79
CA ALA A 123 4.80 -6.84 -13.15
C ALA A 123 4.53 -5.74 -14.20
N SER A 124 3.43 -5.00 -14.05
CA SER A 124 3.05 -3.95 -15.01
C SER A 124 4.02 -2.76 -15.04
N LEU A 125 4.90 -2.61 -14.05
CA LEU A 125 5.97 -1.61 -14.02
C LEU A 125 7.22 -2.04 -14.81
N ILE A 126 7.29 -3.27 -15.30
CA ILE A 126 8.43 -3.75 -16.09
C ILE A 126 8.26 -3.28 -17.54
N PRO A 127 9.13 -2.38 -18.04
CA PRO A 127 9.07 -1.98 -19.45
C PRO A 127 9.45 -3.17 -20.35
N PHE A 128 8.82 -3.26 -21.52
CA PHE A 128 9.05 -4.32 -22.49
C PHE A 128 8.85 -5.74 -21.93
N ILE A 129 7.87 -5.92 -21.03
CA ILE A 129 7.60 -7.22 -20.41
C ILE A 129 7.26 -8.30 -21.44
N GLU A 130 6.67 -7.93 -22.57
CA GLU A 130 6.36 -8.81 -23.70
C GLU A 130 7.59 -9.45 -24.36
N HIS A 131 8.77 -8.84 -24.17
CA HIS A 131 10.06 -9.34 -24.65
C HIS A 131 10.83 -10.14 -23.58
N ASN A 132 10.24 -10.33 -22.39
CA ASN A 132 10.87 -11.03 -21.28
C ASN A 132 10.24 -12.42 -21.05
N ASP A 133 11.07 -13.37 -20.62
CA ASP A 133 10.59 -14.65 -20.10
C ASP A 133 9.82 -14.45 -18.78
N ALA A 134 8.77 -15.23 -18.56
CA ALA A 134 7.92 -15.18 -17.37
C ALA A 134 8.71 -15.33 -16.06
N ASN A 135 9.73 -16.19 -16.00
CA ASN A 135 10.55 -16.39 -14.80
C ASN A 135 11.40 -15.15 -14.49
N LYS A 136 11.93 -14.49 -15.52
CA LYS A 136 12.68 -13.24 -15.35
C LYS A 136 11.73 -12.12 -14.90
N ALA A 137 10.53 -12.02 -15.48
CA ALA A 137 9.53 -11.06 -15.06
C ALA A 137 9.07 -11.28 -13.61
N LEU A 138 8.89 -12.53 -13.18
CA LEU A 138 8.64 -12.93 -11.80
C LEU A 138 9.76 -12.41 -10.87
N MET A 139 11.01 -12.74 -11.17
CA MET A 139 12.17 -12.30 -10.38
C MET A 139 12.25 -10.76 -10.33
N SER A 140 12.06 -10.08 -11.46
CA SER A 140 12.07 -8.62 -11.52
C SER A 140 11.00 -7.99 -10.64
N SER A 141 9.75 -8.46 -10.71
CA SER A 141 8.66 -7.98 -9.83
C SER A 141 8.99 -8.23 -8.35
N ASN A 142 9.59 -9.38 -8.02
CA ASN A 142 10.03 -9.70 -6.67
C ASN A 142 11.14 -8.77 -6.17
N MET A 143 12.15 -8.51 -7.01
CA MET A 143 13.29 -7.66 -6.70
C MET A 143 12.90 -6.19 -6.56
N GLN A 144 11.96 -5.68 -7.37
CA GLN A 144 11.45 -4.30 -7.23
C GLN A 144 10.89 -4.03 -5.83
N ARG A 145 10.26 -5.03 -5.18
CA ARG A 145 9.73 -4.90 -3.81
C ARG A 145 10.81 -4.88 -2.72
N GLN A 146 12.04 -5.21 -3.07
CA GLN A 146 13.18 -5.23 -2.16
C GLN A 146 14.06 -4.00 -2.32
N ALA A 147 13.84 -3.19 -3.36
CA ALA A 147 14.56 -1.93 -3.59
C ALA A 147 14.41 -1.00 -2.38
N VAL A 148 15.53 -0.51 -1.86
CA VAL A 148 15.57 0.41 -0.73
C VAL A 148 15.62 1.84 -1.26
N PRO A 149 14.83 2.79 -0.71
CA PRO A 149 14.88 4.18 -1.12
C PRO A 149 16.28 4.76 -1.02
N LEU A 150 16.75 5.36 -2.11
CA LEU A 150 18.03 6.07 -2.15
C LEU A 150 17.93 7.41 -1.41
N SER A 151 19.08 7.94 -0.97
CA SER A 151 19.15 9.29 -0.40
C SER A 151 18.72 10.38 -1.40
N ARG A 152 19.00 10.14 -2.69
CA ARG A 152 18.51 10.93 -3.80
C ARG A 152 17.84 10.00 -4.79
N SER A 153 16.51 10.09 -4.87
CA SER A 153 15.73 9.39 -5.87
C SER A 153 15.78 10.13 -7.20
N GLU A 154 15.78 9.37 -8.30
CA GLU A 154 15.73 9.88 -9.66
C GLU A 154 14.59 9.21 -10.41
N LYS A 155 13.94 9.96 -11.31
CA LYS A 155 12.86 9.42 -12.13
C LYS A 155 13.39 8.35 -13.07
N CYS A 156 12.58 7.33 -13.33
CA CYS A 156 12.90 6.35 -14.36
C CYS A 156 12.99 7.05 -15.73
N ILE A 157 14.08 6.80 -16.46
CA ILE A 157 14.23 7.29 -17.84
C ILE A 157 13.31 6.51 -18.78
N VAL A 158 13.19 5.20 -18.53
CA VAL A 158 12.30 4.29 -19.27
C VAL A 158 11.30 3.73 -18.27
N GLY A 159 10.03 4.06 -18.46
CA GLY A 159 8.92 3.62 -17.62
C GLY A 159 7.72 3.15 -18.44
N THR A 160 6.68 2.75 -17.75
CA THR A 160 5.43 2.20 -18.30
C THR A 160 4.28 3.21 -18.27
N GLY A 161 4.44 4.32 -17.54
CA GLY A 161 3.43 5.34 -17.31
C GLY A 161 2.55 5.06 -16.08
N LEU A 162 2.72 3.91 -15.43
CA LEU A 162 1.97 3.53 -14.22
C LEU A 162 2.62 4.06 -12.93
N GLU A 163 3.83 4.60 -13.00
CA GLU A 163 4.63 5.02 -11.85
C GLU A 163 3.93 6.11 -11.03
N CYS A 164 3.25 7.04 -11.70
CA CYS A 164 2.46 8.08 -11.05
C CYS A 164 1.25 7.49 -10.30
N GLN A 165 0.52 6.56 -10.92
CA GLN A 165 -0.61 5.90 -10.27
C GLN A 165 -0.16 5.12 -9.03
N VAL A 166 0.96 4.40 -9.11
CA VAL A 166 1.50 3.63 -8.00
C VAL A 166 1.97 4.54 -6.87
N ALA A 167 2.64 5.65 -7.18
CA ALA A 167 3.03 6.61 -6.16
C ALA A 167 1.80 7.20 -5.46
N LEU A 168 0.76 7.61 -6.19
CA LEU A 168 -0.47 8.17 -5.62
C LEU A 168 -1.23 7.14 -4.77
N ASP A 169 -1.43 5.91 -5.29
CA ASP A 169 -2.10 4.81 -4.58
C ASP A 169 -1.41 4.45 -3.26
N SER A 170 -0.10 4.70 -3.15
CA SER A 170 0.67 4.37 -1.95
C SER A 170 0.37 5.33 -0.78
N GLY A 171 -0.11 6.54 -1.08
CA GLY A 171 -0.29 7.62 -0.11
C GLY A 171 1.03 8.17 0.47
N VAL A 172 2.17 7.83 -0.14
CA VAL A 172 3.48 8.36 0.22
C VAL A 172 3.62 9.84 -0.17
N PRO A 173 3.35 10.25 -1.43
CA PRO A 173 3.30 11.66 -1.79
C PRO A 173 2.05 12.33 -1.20
N ALA A 174 2.14 13.62 -0.87
CA ALA A 174 1.00 14.41 -0.43
C ALA A 174 0.47 15.27 -1.58
N ILE A 175 -0.83 15.17 -1.84
CA ILE A 175 -1.55 15.95 -2.86
C ILE A 175 -2.29 17.12 -2.20
N ALA A 176 -2.51 18.18 -2.98
CA ALA A 176 -3.32 19.31 -2.55
C ALA A 176 -4.82 18.97 -2.65
N GLU A 177 -5.51 18.92 -1.51
CA GLU A 177 -6.97 18.70 -1.47
C GLU A 177 -7.76 19.94 -1.92
N HIS A 178 -7.18 21.13 -1.73
CA HIS A 178 -7.79 22.40 -2.09
C HIS A 178 -6.83 23.27 -2.89
N GLU A 179 -7.39 24.11 -3.75
CA GLU A 179 -6.62 25.17 -4.40
C GLU A 179 -6.26 26.27 -3.39
N GLY A 180 -5.07 26.84 -3.54
CA GLY A 180 -4.60 27.85 -2.59
C GLY A 180 -3.19 28.32 -2.86
N LYS A 181 -2.74 29.26 -2.04
CA LYS A 181 -1.38 29.80 -2.09
C LYS A 181 -0.56 29.25 -0.93
N ILE A 182 0.68 28.86 -1.19
CA ILE A 182 1.58 28.41 -0.14
C ILE A 182 2.07 29.63 0.63
N VAL A 183 1.66 29.73 1.89
CA VAL A 183 2.04 30.84 2.78
C VAL A 183 3.35 30.51 3.48
N TYR A 184 3.52 29.26 3.89
CA TYR A 184 4.69 28.81 4.63
C TYR A 184 5.13 27.44 4.14
N ASN A 185 6.44 27.28 3.96
CA ASN A 185 7.07 26.03 3.59
C ASN A 185 8.27 25.82 4.52
N ASP A 186 8.13 24.89 5.45
CA ASP A 186 9.18 24.49 6.38
C ASP A 186 9.67 23.08 6.09
N THR A 187 10.67 22.63 6.83
CA THR A 187 11.08 21.23 6.88
C THR A 187 10.03 20.34 7.57
N GLU A 188 9.29 20.87 8.55
CA GLU A 188 8.32 20.10 9.35
C GLU A 188 6.87 20.18 8.86
N LYS A 189 6.48 21.28 8.21
CA LYS A 189 5.10 21.47 7.77
C LYS A 189 4.98 22.44 6.60
N ILE A 190 3.95 22.23 5.79
CA ILE A 190 3.53 23.15 4.73
C ILE A 190 2.19 23.76 5.13
N ILE A 191 2.04 25.07 4.97
CA ILE A 191 0.78 25.77 5.22
C ILE A 191 0.27 26.31 3.89
N LEU A 192 -0.86 25.76 3.47
CA LEU A 192 -1.62 26.17 2.29
C LEU A 192 -2.81 27.01 2.73
N PHE A 193 -2.99 28.18 2.12
CA PHE A 193 -4.14 29.04 2.38
C PHE A 193 -5.08 29.03 1.17
N GLY A 194 -6.29 28.53 1.37
CA GLY A 194 -7.31 28.36 0.33
C GLY A 194 -8.71 28.62 0.90
N SER A 195 -9.58 29.29 0.12
CA SER A 195 -10.98 29.56 0.49
C SER A 195 -11.22 30.13 1.90
N GLY A 196 -10.27 30.89 2.46
CA GLY A 196 -10.36 31.51 3.79
C GLY A 196 -9.82 30.68 4.96
N ASN A 197 -9.46 29.41 4.76
CA ASN A 197 -8.88 28.55 5.80
C ASN A 197 -7.42 28.18 5.49
N GLY A 198 -6.59 28.08 6.53
CA GLY A 198 -5.24 27.56 6.45
C GLY A 198 -5.20 26.07 6.73
N LEU A 199 -4.77 25.27 5.75
CA LEU A 199 -4.53 23.83 5.91
C LEU A 199 -3.04 23.61 6.22
N SER A 200 -2.74 22.89 7.30
CA SER A 200 -1.38 22.46 7.62
C SER A 200 -1.16 21.00 7.24
N ILE A 201 -0.12 20.74 6.45
CA ILE A 201 0.27 19.39 6.05
C ILE A 201 1.58 19.07 6.78
N PRO A 202 1.59 18.09 7.70
CA PRO A 202 2.81 17.69 8.41
C PRO A 202 3.74 16.90 7.49
N LEU A 203 5.04 17.18 7.60
CA LEU A 203 6.12 16.47 6.93
C LEU A 203 6.80 15.54 7.92
N ILE A 204 7.13 14.33 7.45
CA ILE A 204 7.87 13.33 8.23
C ILE A 204 9.35 13.50 7.90
N ILE A 205 10.17 13.74 8.94
CA ILE A 205 11.62 13.93 8.80
C ILE A 205 12.34 12.72 9.41
N TYR A 206 13.17 12.04 8.60
CA TYR A 206 14.10 10.97 9.02
C TYR A 206 13.51 9.95 10.01
N GLN A 207 12.29 9.49 9.75
CA GLN A 207 11.67 8.46 10.56
C GLN A 207 12.13 7.08 10.10
N CYS A 208 12.40 6.18 11.04
CA CYS A 208 12.75 4.80 10.72
C CYS A 208 11.50 4.00 10.31
N SER A 209 11.61 3.23 9.23
CA SER A 209 10.59 2.25 8.83
C SER A 209 10.77 0.93 9.58
N ASN A 210 9.78 0.04 9.48
CA ASN A 210 9.85 -1.29 10.07
C ASN A 210 10.93 -2.21 9.48
N LYS A 211 11.51 -1.87 8.31
CA LYS A 211 12.66 -2.57 7.73
C LYS A 211 13.97 -1.80 7.91
N ASN A 212 14.02 -0.89 8.87
CA ASN A 212 15.17 -0.02 9.14
C ASN A 212 15.57 0.85 7.93
N THR A 213 14.61 1.18 7.06
CA THR A 213 14.81 2.14 5.96
C THR A 213 14.38 3.54 6.39
N CYS A 214 14.86 4.57 5.70
CA CYS A 214 14.54 5.95 6.02
C CYS A 214 13.23 6.39 5.33
N MET A 215 12.30 6.93 6.12
CA MET A 215 11.11 7.63 5.66
C MET A 215 11.35 9.13 5.79
N HIS A 216 11.46 9.81 4.66
CA HIS A 216 11.64 11.25 4.59
C HIS A 216 10.70 11.83 3.54
N LYS A 217 9.97 12.89 3.91
CA LYS A 217 9.08 13.64 3.03
C LYS A 217 9.72 14.99 2.70
N LYS A 218 9.89 15.26 1.41
CA LYS A 218 10.49 16.47 0.86
C LYS A 218 9.44 17.32 0.16
N SER A 219 9.35 18.59 0.54
CA SER A 219 8.52 19.57 -0.15
C SER A 219 9.06 19.86 -1.56
N GLN A 220 8.17 19.86 -2.56
CA GLN A 220 8.50 20.18 -3.96
C GLN A 220 8.13 21.63 -4.34
N VAL A 221 7.51 22.36 -3.43
CA VAL A 221 6.86 23.64 -3.73
C VAL A 221 7.57 24.82 -3.10
N GLN A 222 7.48 25.99 -3.72
CA GLN A 222 8.09 27.22 -3.22
C GLN A 222 7.04 28.12 -2.55
N LYS A 223 7.48 28.91 -1.56
CA LYS A 223 6.62 29.89 -0.88
C LYS A 223 6.07 30.90 -1.91
N GLY A 224 4.78 31.20 -1.80
CA GLY A 224 4.10 32.16 -2.67
C GLY A 224 3.58 31.59 -3.99
N LYS A 225 3.82 30.31 -4.31
CA LYS A 225 3.25 29.66 -5.49
C LYS A 225 1.76 29.33 -5.27
N CYS A 226 0.95 29.57 -6.29
CA CYS A 226 -0.44 29.11 -6.32
C CYS A 226 -0.50 27.65 -6.78
N ILE A 227 -1.27 26.84 -6.06
CA ILE A 227 -1.41 25.41 -6.23
C ILE A 227 -2.85 25.11 -6.64
N LYS A 228 -3.01 24.21 -7.61
CA LYS A 228 -4.31 23.68 -8.01
C LYS A 228 -4.67 22.43 -7.21
N MET A 229 -5.96 22.19 -7.04
CA MET A 229 -6.45 20.92 -6.49
C MET A 229 -5.86 19.74 -7.27
N GLY A 230 -5.40 18.71 -6.55
CA GLY A 230 -4.79 17.50 -7.10
C GLY A 230 -3.29 17.61 -7.44
N GLN A 231 -2.67 18.78 -7.30
CA GLN A 231 -1.23 18.93 -7.53
C GLN A 231 -0.40 18.31 -6.40
N ILE A 232 0.71 17.66 -6.73
CA ILE A 232 1.66 17.10 -5.75
C ILE A 232 2.41 18.23 -5.03
N LEU A 233 2.35 18.19 -3.71
CA LEU A 233 3.02 19.15 -2.82
C LEU A 233 4.33 18.59 -2.25
N VAL A 234 4.31 17.29 -1.94
CA VAL A 234 5.35 16.61 -1.17
C VAL A 234 5.65 15.28 -1.83
N ASP A 235 6.93 15.03 -2.05
CA ASP A 235 7.43 13.70 -2.39
C ASP A 235 7.85 12.96 -1.11
N GLY A 236 7.67 11.65 -1.07
CA GLY A 236 8.22 10.82 -0.01
C GLY A 236 9.42 10.00 -0.45
N ALA A 237 9.77 9.00 0.35
CA ALA A 237 10.85 8.08 0.05
C ALA A 237 10.54 7.28 -1.24
N ALA A 238 11.51 7.22 -2.15
CA ALA A 238 11.38 6.57 -3.46
C ALA A 238 10.26 7.14 -4.34
N THR A 239 9.97 8.45 -4.24
CA THR A 239 9.11 9.16 -5.20
C THR A 239 9.75 10.48 -5.64
N VAL A 240 9.56 10.87 -6.89
CA VAL A 240 10.04 12.15 -7.43
C VAL A 240 8.96 12.76 -8.32
N GLY A 241 8.53 13.98 -8.02
CA GLY A 241 7.47 14.67 -8.76
C GLY A 241 6.17 13.87 -8.83
N GLY A 242 5.85 13.12 -7.78
CA GLY A 242 4.70 12.21 -7.71
C GLY A 242 4.79 10.96 -8.57
N GLU A 243 5.95 10.62 -9.14
CA GLU A 243 6.20 9.33 -9.78
C GLU A 243 7.02 8.43 -8.85
N LEU A 244 6.81 7.11 -8.97
CA LEU A 244 7.63 6.12 -8.29
C LEU A 244 9.07 6.14 -8.84
N ALA A 245 10.05 6.18 -7.94
CA ALA A 245 11.47 6.28 -8.23
C ALA A 245 12.25 5.35 -7.29
N LEU A 246 12.21 4.04 -7.61
CA LEU A 246 12.83 2.96 -6.84
C LEU A 246 14.36 2.91 -7.00
#